data_AF-A0A7Z9L9G5-F1
#
_entry.id   AF-A0A7Z9L9G5-F1
#
_cell.length_a   1.000
_cell.length_b   1.000
_cell.length_c   1.000
_cell.angle_alpha   90.00
_cell.angle_beta   90.00
_cell.angle_gamma   90.00
#
_symmetry.space_group_name_H-M   'P 1'
#
loop_
_entity.id
_entity.type
_entity.pdbx_description
1 polymer ?
#
loop_
_entity_poly.entity_id
_entity_poly.type
_entity_poly.pdbx_seq_one_letter_code
_entity_poly.pdbx_strand_id
1 'polypeptide(L)'
;MKTTKYHLSVTYSLLTLMLSLLLLGSVAELRAQERQAVRFIDLSLIVDRDYPCTWSDGFPTFRIDPYLRVGPRSAYNSEILTIDGNTGTQMDVPPHSVARPELKLPHSGDFGNEFTDQTPAWKFVGEACVVDCRDLLDTAPNGHSSLIRISHLKAWETQHRNFRYGDVALMR
;
A
#
# COMPACT_ATOMS: atom_id res chain seq x y z
N MET A 1 -3.96 38.77 60.79
CA MET A 1 -5.13 38.42 59.94
C MET A 1 -5.03 38.85 58.47
N LYS A 2 -4.02 39.64 58.04
CA LYS A 2 -3.84 40.04 56.63
C LYS A 2 -2.96 39.07 55.82
N THR A 3 -1.90 38.52 56.42
CA THR A 3 -0.93 37.62 55.76
C THR A 3 -1.53 36.31 55.24
N THR A 4 -2.47 35.72 55.98
CA THR A 4 -3.14 34.47 55.60
C THR A 4 -3.96 34.61 54.32
N LYS A 5 -4.58 35.78 54.07
CA LYS A 5 -5.36 36.04 52.85
C LYS A 5 -4.48 36.16 51.60
N TYR A 6 -3.28 36.73 51.74
CA TYR A 6 -2.31 36.83 50.64
C TYR A 6 -1.77 35.47 50.21
N HIS A 7 -1.40 34.61 51.17
CA HIS A 7 -0.96 33.25 50.85
C HIS A 7 -2.04 32.43 50.15
N LEU A 8 -3.30 32.54 50.63
CA LEU A 8 -4.42 31.85 50.04
C LEU A 8 -4.71 32.33 48.60
N SER A 9 -4.63 33.64 48.35
CA SER A 9 -4.78 34.22 47.00
C SER A 9 -3.71 33.74 46.04
N VAL A 10 -2.45 33.67 46.47
CA VAL A 10 -1.33 33.23 45.62
C VAL A 10 -1.45 31.73 45.30
N THR A 11 -1.88 30.91 46.26
CA THR A 11 -2.14 29.48 46.00
C THR A 11 -3.27 29.25 45.01
N TYR A 12 -4.36 30.04 45.08
CA TYR A 12 -5.43 29.95 44.08
C TYR A 12 -4.94 30.38 42.69
N SER A 13 -4.16 31.46 42.58
CA SER A 13 -3.60 31.90 41.30
C SER A 13 -2.68 30.85 40.67
N LEU A 14 -1.82 30.20 41.46
CA LEU A 14 -0.93 29.12 40.98
C LEU A 14 -1.71 27.87 40.57
N LEU A 15 -2.74 27.48 41.33
CA LEU A 15 -3.59 26.34 40.98
C LEU A 15 -4.38 26.61 39.69
N THR A 16 -4.89 27.83 39.52
CA THR A 16 -5.62 28.24 38.31
C THR A 16 -4.69 28.26 37.10
N LEU A 17 -3.43 28.70 37.27
CA LEU A 17 -2.40 28.67 36.24
C LEU A 17 -2.02 27.23 35.85
N MET A 18 -1.82 26.33 36.81
CA MET A 18 -1.57 24.92 36.51
C MET A 18 -2.74 24.27 35.79
N LEU A 19 -3.98 24.52 36.23
CA LEU A 19 -5.17 23.95 35.62
C LEU A 19 -5.36 24.46 34.18
N SER A 20 -5.09 25.75 33.94
CA SER A 20 -5.14 26.33 32.60
C SER A 20 -4.02 25.81 31.70
N LEU A 21 -2.80 25.61 32.22
CA LEU A 21 -1.70 24.96 31.48
C LEU A 21 -2.02 23.49 31.14
N LEU A 22 -2.63 22.74 32.06
CA LEU A 22 -3.09 21.36 31.82
C LEU A 22 -4.21 21.30 30.77
N LEU A 23 -5.15 22.25 30.81
CA LEU A 23 -6.21 22.37 29.81
C LEU A 23 -5.68 22.82 28.43
N LEU A 24 -4.68 23.70 28.39
CA LEU A 24 -4.04 24.13 27.14
C LEU A 24 -3.21 22.99 26.52
N GLY A 25 -2.51 22.21 27.34
CA GLY A 25 -1.78 21.02 26.89
C GLY A 25 -2.69 19.94 26.32
N SER A 26 -3.82 19.66 26.97
CA SER A 26 -4.78 18.64 26.50
C SER A 26 -5.49 19.03 25.20
N VAL A 27 -5.78 20.32 24.99
CA VAL A 27 -6.35 20.82 23.72
C VAL A 27 -5.31 20.78 22.59
N ALA A 28 -4.02 20.98 22.88
CA ALA A 28 -2.95 20.84 21.90
C ALA A 28 -2.75 19.37 21.47
N GLU A 29 -2.83 18.41 22.41
CA GLU A 29 -2.81 16.98 22.09
C GLU A 29 -4.06 16.55 21.29
N LEU A 30 -5.25 17.05 21.66
CA LEU A 30 -6.50 16.82 20.90
C LEU A 30 -6.45 17.39 19.47
N ARG A 31 -5.73 18.51 19.26
CA ARG A 31 -5.51 19.11 17.93
C ARG A 31 -4.38 18.45 17.15
N ALA A 32 -3.33 17.94 17.79
CA ALA A 32 -2.34 17.09 17.13
C ALA A 32 -2.96 15.75 16.68
N GLN A 33 -4.04 15.35 17.36
CA GLN A 33 -4.96 14.31 16.96
C GLN A 33 -6.14 14.83 16.11
N GLU A 34 -6.03 15.99 15.47
CA GLU A 34 -6.70 16.18 14.18
C GLU A 34 -6.13 15.09 13.29
N ARG A 35 -6.93 14.03 13.11
CA ARG A 35 -6.67 12.94 12.19
C ARG A 35 -6.10 13.57 10.92
N GLN A 36 -4.81 13.35 10.64
CA GLN A 36 -4.33 13.48 9.26
C GLN A 36 -5.34 12.70 8.44
N ALA A 37 -6.11 13.40 7.61
CA ALA A 37 -7.20 12.78 6.88
C ALA A 37 -6.62 11.59 6.15
N VAL A 38 -7.13 10.39 6.46
CA VAL A 38 -6.68 9.17 5.80
C VAL A 38 -6.90 9.38 4.31
N ARG A 39 -5.79 9.43 3.56
CA ARG A 39 -5.82 9.67 2.12
C ARG A 39 -5.80 8.32 1.44
N PHE A 40 -6.80 8.09 0.60
CA PHE A 40 -6.76 7.00 -0.37
C PHE A 40 -5.81 7.41 -1.51
N ILE A 41 -4.81 6.57 -1.79
CA ILE A 41 -3.87 6.75 -2.91
C ILE A 41 -4.09 5.58 -3.86
N ASP A 42 -4.46 5.89 -5.09
CA ASP A 42 -4.57 4.90 -6.15
C ASP A 42 -3.17 4.54 -6.68
N LEU A 43 -2.84 3.25 -6.66
CA LEU A 43 -1.58 2.70 -7.17
C LEU A 43 -1.79 1.90 -8.46
N SER A 44 -2.99 1.90 -9.02
CA SER A 44 -3.32 1.23 -10.27
C SER A 44 -2.90 2.06 -11.48
N LEU A 45 -2.39 1.37 -12.50
CA LEU A 45 -2.16 1.95 -13.83
C LEU A 45 -3.41 1.82 -14.68
N ILE A 46 -3.56 2.73 -15.66
CA ILE A 46 -4.61 2.64 -16.66
C ILE A 46 -4.35 1.40 -17.53
N VAL A 47 -5.38 0.56 -17.68
CA VAL A 47 -5.38 -0.55 -18.63
C VAL A 47 -6.08 -0.08 -19.90
N ASP A 48 -5.30 0.11 -20.96
CA ASP A 48 -5.77 0.52 -22.28
C ASP A 48 -4.95 -0.17 -23.37
N ARG A 49 -5.50 -0.24 -24.58
CA ARG A 49 -4.85 -0.81 -25.76
C ARG A 49 -3.61 -0.03 -26.19
N ASP A 50 -3.58 1.26 -25.87
CA ASP A 50 -2.48 2.17 -26.22
C ASP A 50 -1.36 2.19 -25.16
N TYR A 51 -1.51 1.46 -24.04
CA TYR A 51 -0.51 1.35 -22.98
C TYR A 51 0.15 -0.04 -22.94
N PRO A 52 1.43 -0.13 -22.49
CA PRO A 52 2.09 -1.40 -22.24
C PRO A 52 1.49 -2.07 -21.01
N CYS A 53 0.38 -2.79 -21.20
CA CYS A 53 -0.34 -3.48 -20.13
C CYS A 53 -0.29 -5.01 -20.24
N THR A 54 0.17 -5.56 -21.37
CA THR A 54 0.39 -7.00 -21.55
C THR A 54 1.87 -7.28 -21.81
N TRP A 55 2.37 -8.42 -21.33
CA TRP A 55 3.68 -8.93 -21.71
C TRP A 55 3.83 -9.04 -23.24
N SER A 56 5.02 -8.71 -23.74
CA SER A 56 5.26 -8.56 -25.18
C SER A 56 5.34 -9.87 -25.96
N ASP A 57 5.46 -11.02 -25.28
CA ASP A 57 5.61 -12.33 -25.92
C ASP A 57 4.80 -13.41 -25.18
N GLY A 58 4.01 -14.20 -25.91
CA GLY A 58 3.29 -15.36 -25.39
C GLY A 58 1.95 -15.12 -24.68
N PHE A 59 1.54 -13.86 -24.44
CA PHE A 59 0.31 -13.54 -23.70
C PHE A 59 -0.80 -12.93 -24.58
N PRO A 60 -2.08 -13.20 -24.30
CA PRO A 60 -3.20 -12.54 -24.99
C PRO A 60 -3.18 -11.03 -24.78
N THR A 61 -3.21 -10.25 -25.87
CA THR A 61 -3.27 -8.78 -25.79
C THR A 61 -4.60 -8.31 -25.20
N PHE A 62 -4.55 -7.31 -24.31
CA PHE A 62 -5.74 -6.63 -23.82
C PHE A 62 -6.60 -6.06 -24.96
N ARG A 63 -7.91 -6.29 -24.89
CA ARG A 63 -8.87 -5.82 -25.87
C ARG A 63 -10.14 -5.30 -25.22
N ILE A 64 -10.63 -4.17 -25.74
CA ILE A 64 -11.92 -3.59 -25.42
C ILE A 64 -12.77 -3.49 -26.70
N ASP A 65 -13.93 -4.15 -26.69
CA ASP A 65 -14.88 -4.17 -27.80
C ASP A 65 -16.22 -3.55 -27.36
N PRO A 66 -16.50 -2.30 -27.76
CA PRO A 66 -17.76 -1.64 -27.42
C PRO A 66 -18.94 -2.24 -28.18
N TYR A 67 -20.04 -2.54 -27.49
CA TYR A 67 -21.26 -3.08 -28.11
C TYR A 67 -22.53 -2.29 -27.80
N LEU A 68 -22.53 -1.45 -26.76
CA LEU A 68 -23.56 -0.43 -26.52
C LEU A 68 -22.90 0.94 -26.36
N ARG A 69 -23.49 1.95 -27.00
CA ARG A 69 -23.09 3.36 -26.86
C ARG A 69 -24.30 4.19 -26.46
N VAL A 70 -24.07 5.18 -25.59
CA VAL A 70 -25.07 6.15 -25.19
C VAL A 70 -25.54 6.93 -26.43
N GLY A 71 -26.85 7.02 -26.63
CA GLY A 71 -27.45 7.73 -27.75
C GLY A 71 -28.94 7.42 -27.92
N PRO A 72 -29.55 7.76 -29.07
CA PRO A 72 -31.00 7.58 -29.27
C PRO A 72 -31.50 6.13 -29.14
N ARG A 73 -30.59 5.15 -29.27
CA ARG A 73 -30.89 3.72 -29.22
C ARG A 73 -30.66 3.07 -27.84
N SER A 74 -29.95 3.73 -26.92
CA SER A 74 -29.65 3.20 -25.58
C SER A 74 -29.14 4.30 -24.65
N ALA A 75 -29.54 4.25 -23.38
CA ALA A 75 -28.98 5.08 -22.32
C ALA A 75 -27.67 4.52 -21.72
N TYR A 76 -27.23 3.34 -22.16
CA TYR A 76 -26.09 2.62 -21.59
C TYR A 76 -24.85 2.66 -22.51
N ASN A 77 -23.67 2.70 -21.89
CA ASN A 77 -22.39 2.35 -22.51
C ASN A 77 -21.97 0.97 -21.97
N SER A 78 -21.66 0.03 -22.84
CA SER A 78 -21.24 -1.32 -22.43
C SER A 78 -20.25 -1.90 -23.43
N GLU A 79 -19.25 -2.57 -22.87
CA GLU A 79 -18.05 -3.01 -23.58
C GLU A 79 -17.69 -4.41 -23.11
N ILE A 80 -17.12 -5.23 -23.99
CA ILE A 80 -16.58 -6.54 -23.67
C ILE A 80 -15.07 -6.40 -23.52
N LEU A 81 -14.53 -6.88 -22.40
CA LEU A 81 -13.10 -6.91 -22.13
C LEU A 81 -12.57 -8.32 -22.35
N THR A 82 -11.54 -8.45 -23.16
CA THR A 82 -10.69 -9.65 -23.20
C THR A 82 -9.38 -9.29 -22.50
N ILE A 83 -9.10 -9.98 -21.39
CA ILE A 83 -7.99 -9.68 -20.50
C ILE A 83 -7.37 -10.98 -19.98
N ASP A 84 -6.06 -10.98 -19.83
CA ASP A 84 -5.31 -12.07 -19.20
C ASP A 84 -5.08 -11.77 -17.71
N GLY A 85 -4.90 -12.81 -16.89
CA GLY A 85 -4.62 -12.68 -15.45
C GLY A 85 -3.36 -11.86 -15.14
N ASN A 86 -2.46 -11.73 -16.12
CA ASN A 86 -1.23 -10.97 -16.02
C ASN A 86 -1.25 -9.61 -16.79
N THR A 87 -2.41 -8.94 -16.85
CA THR A 87 -2.55 -7.63 -17.52
C THR A 87 -2.57 -6.46 -16.52
N GLY A 88 -1.70 -5.47 -16.71
CA GLY A 88 -1.68 -4.21 -15.95
C GLY A 88 -1.19 -4.35 -14.50
N THR A 89 -1.76 -3.56 -13.59
CA THR A 89 -1.52 -3.72 -12.14
C THR A 89 -2.25 -4.98 -11.65
N GLN A 90 -1.52 -6.07 -11.49
CA GLN A 90 -2.06 -7.41 -11.24
C GLN A 90 -1.70 -7.94 -9.83
N MET A 91 -2.22 -9.13 -9.52
CA MET A 91 -1.83 -9.94 -8.36
C MET A 91 -1.32 -11.31 -8.82
N ASP A 92 -0.06 -11.63 -8.52
CA ASP A 92 0.48 -12.97 -8.71
C ASP A 92 0.28 -13.82 -7.45
N VAL A 93 -0.42 -14.93 -7.62
CA VAL A 93 -0.60 -15.94 -6.58
C VAL A 93 0.43 -17.05 -6.70
N PRO A 94 0.76 -17.78 -5.62
CA PRO A 94 1.88 -18.73 -5.65
C PRO A 94 1.84 -19.76 -6.78
N PRO A 95 0.69 -20.31 -7.23
CA PRO A 95 0.64 -21.22 -8.38
C PRO A 95 1.19 -20.65 -9.71
N HIS A 96 1.42 -19.33 -9.80
CA HIS A 96 2.13 -18.71 -10.93
C HIS A 96 3.58 -19.22 -11.07
N SER A 97 4.18 -19.73 -9.99
CA SER A 97 5.56 -20.27 -10.01
C SER A 97 5.79 -21.50 -9.13
N VAL A 98 4.86 -21.82 -8.23
CA VAL A 98 4.93 -22.99 -7.35
C VAL A 98 4.08 -24.10 -7.94
N ALA A 99 4.72 -25.20 -8.33
CA ALA A 99 4.01 -26.38 -8.81
C ALA A 99 3.18 -27.02 -7.69
N ARG A 100 2.02 -27.55 -8.07
CA ARG A 100 1.14 -28.30 -7.17
C ARG A 100 1.86 -29.52 -6.59
N PRO A 101 1.65 -29.85 -5.29
CA PRO A 101 2.41 -30.89 -4.60
C PRO A 101 2.26 -32.27 -5.26
N GLU A 102 1.11 -32.59 -5.86
CA GLU A 102 0.86 -33.85 -6.55
C GLU A 102 1.73 -34.07 -7.81
N LEU A 103 2.27 -33.00 -8.40
CA LEU A 103 3.12 -33.08 -9.58
C LEU A 103 4.53 -33.58 -9.25
N LYS A 104 4.95 -33.53 -7.98
CA LYS A 104 6.26 -34.00 -7.49
C LYS A 104 7.46 -33.47 -8.27
N LEU A 105 7.33 -32.26 -8.82
CA LEU A 105 8.43 -31.54 -9.45
C LEU A 105 9.32 -30.89 -8.37
N PRO A 106 10.59 -30.56 -8.68
CA PRO A 106 11.41 -29.77 -7.78
C PRO A 106 10.68 -28.51 -7.31
N HIS A 107 10.73 -28.23 -6.01
CA HIS A 107 10.08 -27.08 -5.35
C HIS A 107 8.53 -27.06 -5.40
N SER A 108 7.89 -28.18 -5.71
CA SER A 108 6.44 -28.32 -5.50
C SER A 108 6.10 -28.24 -4.01
N GLY A 109 4.96 -27.66 -3.67
CA GLY A 109 4.50 -27.55 -2.29
C GLY A 109 3.08 -27.03 -2.17
N ASP A 110 2.55 -26.99 -0.96
CA ASP A 110 1.13 -26.68 -0.69
C ASP A 110 0.68 -25.32 -1.24
N PHE A 111 1.60 -24.35 -1.32
CA PHE A 111 1.32 -23.05 -1.96
C PHE A 111 0.93 -23.18 -3.43
N GLY A 112 1.31 -24.25 -4.13
CA GLY A 112 0.88 -24.51 -5.50
C GLY A 112 -0.64 -24.72 -5.65
N ASN A 113 -1.38 -24.86 -4.54
CA ASN A 113 -2.84 -24.92 -4.52
C ASN A 113 -3.52 -23.59 -4.13
N GLU A 114 -2.75 -22.54 -3.81
CA GLU A 114 -3.29 -21.26 -3.38
C GLU A 114 -3.61 -20.36 -4.59
N PHE A 115 -4.61 -20.75 -5.38
CA PHE A 115 -5.11 -19.93 -6.50
C PHE A 115 -5.80 -18.65 -5.99
N THR A 116 -6.08 -17.70 -6.89
CA THR A 116 -6.70 -16.40 -6.54
C THR A 116 -8.01 -16.55 -5.76
N ASP A 117 -8.84 -17.52 -6.13
CA ASP A 117 -10.11 -17.84 -5.46
C ASP A 117 -9.92 -18.60 -4.13
N GLN A 118 -8.75 -19.19 -3.91
CA GLN A 118 -8.39 -19.91 -2.69
C GLN A 118 -7.49 -19.09 -1.74
N THR A 119 -7.08 -17.89 -2.16
CA THR A 119 -6.22 -17.02 -1.36
C THR A 119 -6.99 -16.51 -0.13
N PRO A 120 -6.48 -16.70 1.10
CA PRO A 120 -7.15 -16.23 2.30
C PRO A 120 -7.34 -14.72 2.30
N ALA A 121 -8.56 -14.26 2.62
CA ALA A 121 -8.93 -12.85 2.53
C ALA A 121 -8.03 -11.90 3.34
N TRP A 122 -7.46 -12.36 4.46
CA TRP A 122 -6.55 -11.56 5.28
C TRP A 122 -5.26 -11.16 4.55
N LYS A 123 -4.87 -11.88 3.48
CA LYS A 123 -3.67 -11.55 2.68
C LYS A 123 -3.88 -10.37 1.72
N PHE A 124 -5.13 -9.94 1.48
CA PHE A 124 -5.42 -8.83 0.56
C PHE A 124 -5.24 -7.45 1.18
N VAL A 125 -5.05 -7.36 2.49
CA VAL A 125 -4.89 -6.09 3.21
C VAL A 125 -3.78 -6.25 4.23
N GLY A 126 -2.80 -5.35 4.20
CA GLY A 126 -1.66 -5.38 5.10
C GLY A 126 -0.96 -4.03 5.19
N GLU A 127 0.01 -3.94 6.08
CA GLU A 127 0.87 -2.76 6.21
C GLU A 127 1.90 -2.78 5.07
N ALA A 128 1.99 -1.68 4.32
CA ALA A 128 2.95 -1.55 3.23
C ALA A 128 4.19 -0.77 3.69
N CYS A 129 5.36 -1.41 3.58
CA CYS A 129 6.66 -0.85 3.87
C CYS A 129 7.31 -0.37 2.57
N VAL A 130 7.29 0.94 2.33
CA VAL A 130 7.88 1.54 1.11
C VAL A 130 9.39 1.68 1.27
N VAL A 131 10.14 0.81 0.61
CA VAL A 131 11.61 0.82 0.58
C VAL A 131 12.06 1.63 -0.63
N ASP A 132 12.58 2.83 -0.36
CA ASP A 132 13.09 3.74 -1.39
C ASP A 132 14.43 3.25 -1.94
N CYS A 133 14.42 2.82 -3.19
CA CYS A 133 15.55 2.35 -3.98
C CYS A 133 15.80 3.25 -5.20
N ARG A 134 15.28 4.49 -5.21
CA ARG A 134 15.40 5.40 -6.36
C ARG A 134 16.84 5.82 -6.66
N ASP A 135 17.76 5.65 -5.72
CA ASP A 135 19.19 5.81 -5.93
C ASP A 135 19.77 4.79 -6.93
N LEU A 136 19.05 3.70 -7.21
CA LEU A 136 19.41 2.71 -8.23
C LEU A 136 18.96 3.08 -9.64
N LEU A 137 18.13 4.10 -9.84
CA LEU A 137 17.65 4.50 -11.17
C LEU A 137 18.84 4.92 -12.05
N ASP A 138 18.83 4.45 -13.29
CA ASP A 138 19.83 4.76 -14.32
C ASP A 138 21.29 4.38 -13.96
N THR A 139 21.48 3.50 -12.97
CA THR A 139 22.81 3.04 -12.53
C THR A 139 23.29 1.77 -13.24
N ALA A 140 22.40 1.03 -13.90
CA ALA A 140 22.71 -0.17 -14.66
C ALA A 140 22.89 0.12 -16.15
N PRO A 141 23.63 -0.71 -16.90
CA PRO A 141 23.70 -0.61 -18.36
C PRO A 141 22.33 -0.73 -19.03
N ASN A 142 22.17 -0.14 -20.21
CA ASN A 142 20.93 -0.25 -20.99
C ASN A 142 20.52 -1.71 -21.18
N GLY A 143 19.25 -2.01 -20.91
CA GLY A 143 18.70 -3.38 -20.97
C GLY A 143 18.88 -4.20 -19.69
N HIS A 144 19.49 -3.65 -18.65
CA HIS A 144 19.66 -4.31 -17.35
C HIS A 144 19.05 -3.49 -16.21
N SER A 145 18.46 -4.16 -15.24
CA SER A 145 17.98 -3.55 -13.99
C SER A 145 19.04 -3.67 -12.90
N SER A 146 19.15 -2.63 -12.06
CA SER A 146 19.97 -2.69 -10.85
C SER A 146 19.41 -3.69 -9.83
N LEU A 147 20.31 -4.33 -9.10
CA LEU A 147 19.93 -5.33 -8.10
C LEU A 147 19.59 -4.66 -6.76
N ILE A 148 18.36 -4.86 -6.31
CA ILE A 148 17.96 -4.56 -4.93
C ILE A 148 18.57 -5.62 -4.01
N ARG A 149 19.33 -5.19 -3.01
CA ARG A 149 20.05 -6.05 -2.05
C ARG A 149 19.43 -5.96 -0.66
N ILE A 150 19.76 -6.94 0.18
CA ILE A 150 19.38 -6.98 1.60
C ILE A 150 19.82 -5.70 2.34
N SER A 151 20.90 -5.05 1.91
CA SER A 151 21.35 -3.79 2.50
C SER A 151 20.32 -2.67 2.40
N HIS A 152 19.55 -2.58 1.31
CA HIS A 152 18.48 -1.58 1.16
C HIS A 152 17.34 -1.84 2.16
N LEU A 153 16.97 -3.11 2.33
CA LEU A 153 15.96 -3.53 3.31
C LEU A 153 16.42 -3.22 4.74
N LYS A 154 17.66 -3.55 5.10
CA LYS A 154 18.22 -3.25 6.43
C LYS A 154 18.36 -1.76 6.71
N ALA A 155 18.69 -0.97 5.68
CA ALA A 155 18.74 0.48 5.80
C ALA A 155 17.34 1.04 6.11
N TRP A 156 16.30 0.52 5.45
CA TRP A 156 14.92 0.84 5.77
C TRP A 156 14.57 0.46 7.22
N GLU A 157 14.90 -0.75 7.66
CA GLU A 157 14.62 -1.21 9.04
C GLU A 157 15.30 -0.33 10.11
N THR A 158 16.53 0.12 9.84
CA THR A 158 17.30 1.00 10.73
C THR A 158 16.63 2.37 10.90
N GLN A 159 15.99 2.87 9.85
CA GLN A 159 15.33 4.18 9.84
C GLN A 159 13.88 4.12 10.34
N HIS A 160 13.24 2.96 10.26
CA HIS A 160 11.81 2.80 10.54
C HIS A 160 11.60 1.78 11.66
N ARG A 161 11.40 0.51 11.30
CA ARG A 161 11.22 -0.63 12.21
C ARG A 161 11.64 -1.91 11.50
N ASN A 162 11.91 -2.98 12.24
CA ASN A 162 12.08 -4.31 11.64
C ASN A 162 10.81 -4.73 10.88
N PHE A 163 10.98 -5.48 9.79
CA PHE A 163 9.88 -6.13 9.09
C PHE A 163 9.15 -7.14 9.99
N ARG A 164 7.86 -7.31 9.74
CA ARG A 164 6.96 -8.19 10.49
C ARG A 164 6.22 -9.11 9.53
N TYR A 165 5.71 -10.21 10.08
CA TYR A 165 4.84 -11.10 9.32
C TYR A 165 3.62 -10.34 8.80
N GLY A 166 3.35 -10.47 7.50
CA GLY A 166 2.24 -9.79 6.82
C GLY A 166 2.57 -8.42 6.24
N ASP A 167 3.79 -7.89 6.45
CA ASP A 167 4.23 -6.67 5.77
C ASP A 167 4.36 -6.89 4.26
N VAL A 168 3.91 -5.91 3.48
CA VAL A 168 4.16 -5.83 2.04
C VAL A 168 5.33 -4.89 1.81
N ALA A 169 6.46 -5.41 1.35
CA ALA A 169 7.61 -4.57 1.01
C ALA A 169 7.46 -4.03 -0.42
N LEU A 170 7.19 -2.73 -0.57
CA LEU A 170 7.05 -2.05 -1.86
C LEU A 170 8.39 -1.39 -2.22
N MET A 171 9.02 -1.85 -3.30
CA MET A 171 10.27 -1.27 -3.79
C MET A 171 9.93 -0.06 -4.68
N ARG A 172 10.34 1.15 -4.25
CA ARG A 172 10.07 2.40 -4.95
C ARG A 172 11.32 2.94 -5.65
#